data_AF-S4RBC0-F1
#
_entry.id   AF-S4RBC0-F1
#
_cell.length_a   1.000
_cell.length_b   1.000
_cell.length_c   1.000
_cell.angle_alpha   90.00
_cell.angle_beta   90.00
_cell.angle_gamma   90.00
#
_symmetry.space_group_name_H-M   'P 1'
#
loop_
_entity.id
_entity.type
_entity.pdbx_description
1 polymer ?
#
loop_
_entity_poly.entity_id
_entity_poly.type
_entity_poly.pdbx_seq_one_letter_code
_entity_poly.pdbx_strand_id
1 'polypeptide(L)'
;MPKKFSTENTKAAAARVRKEEAKAVATAKKQKEVEDALWVEDDKNVLKKEQRKVEREKKRLEQLERKKEAQRLLDEEQASLKGRAAKQAAAAAAAAAAGGGGGGKVTRAQIGEALKREQEERTNGSDGEGGVAGKAVTQADQPLEENINRLVAADDAVEARSVDDAIAAL
;
A
#
# COMPACT_ATOMS: atom_id res chain seq x y z
N MET A 1 -41.91 45.10 54.65
CA MET A 1 -41.12 43.93 54.18
C MET A 1 -40.20 44.40 53.05
N PRO A 2 -38.86 44.35 53.22
CA PRO A 2 -37.94 44.75 52.15
C PRO A 2 -38.05 43.77 50.96
N LYS A 3 -38.25 44.30 49.74
CA LYS A 3 -38.26 43.50 48.49
C LYS A 3 -36.84 42.95 48.24
N LYS A 4 -36.66 41.64 48.41
CA LYS A 4 -35.36 40.96 48.52
C LYS A 4 -34.54 40.81 47.23
N PHE A 5 -34.79 41.60 46.18
CA PHE A 5 -33.97 41.53 44.95
C PHE A 5 -33.82 42.91 44.33
N SER A 6 -32.99 43.76 44.94
CA SER A 6 -32.62 45.08 44.39
C SER A 6 -31.54 45.00 43.30
N THR A 7 -30.97 43.82 43.09
CA THR A 7 -29.98 43.52 42.05
C THR A 7 -30.45 42.29 41.28
N GLU A 8 -30.20 42.26 39.97
CA GLU A 8 -30.73 41.25 39.05
C GLU A 8 -30.52 39.80 39.56
N ASN A 9 -31.50 38.94 39.28
CA ASN A 9 -31.43 37.52 39.65
C ASN A 9 -30.20 36.86 38.99
N THR A 10 -29.25 36.40 39.80
CA THR A 10 -27.96 35.85 39.35
C THR A 10 -28.11 34.68 38.37
N LYS A 11 -29.15 33.85 38.50
CA LYS A 11 -29.43 32.76 37.55
C LYS A 11 -29.93 33.29 36.20
N ALA A 12 -30.76 34.33 36.22
CA ALA A 12 -31.23 34.99 34.99
C ALA A 12 -30.08 35.71 34.27
N ALA A 13 -29.18 36.36 35.01
CA ALA A 13 -27.97 36.96 34.47
C ALA A 13 -27.07 35.90 33.81
N ALA A 14 -26.80 34.78 34.49
CA ALA A 14 -26.01 33.68 33.92
C ALA A 14 -26.65 33.04 32.68
N ALA A 15 -27.98 32.95 32.62
CA ALA A 15 -28.68 32.45 31.43
C ALA A 15 -28.59 33.41 30.24
N ARG A 16 -28.66 34.73 30.49
CA ARG A 16 -28.44 35.76 29.45
C ARG A 16 -27.02 35.71 28.91
N VAL A 17 -26.02 35.63 29.79
CA VAL A 17 -24.60 35.48 29.41
C VAL A 17 -24.39 34.27 28.51
N ARG A 18 -24.90 33.08 28.88
CA ARG A 18 -24.79 31.89 28.01
C ARG A 18 -25.45 32.06 26.65
N LYS A 19 -26.60 32.73 26.60
CA LYS A 19 -27.32 33.00 25.35
C LYS A 19 -26.58 34.01 24.48
N GLU A 20 -25.95 35.01 25.09
CA GLU A 20 -25.11 35.99 24.41
C GLU A 20 -23.80 35.37 23.93
N GLU A 21 -23.15 34.54 24.73
CA GLU A 21 -21.97 33.75 24.33
C GLU A 21 -22.29 32.81 23.16
N ALA A 22 -23.40 32.08 23.20
CA ALA A 22 -23.81 31.22 22.10
C ALA A 22 -24.07 32.01 20.81
N LYS A 23 -24.66 33.21 20.92
CA LYS A 23 -24.85 34.13 19.79
C LYS A 23 -23.52 34.71 19.29
N ALA A 24 -22.62 35.07 20.19
CA ALA A 24 -21.28 35.56 19.85
C ALA A 24 -20.47 34.48 19.14
N VAL A 25 -20.52 33.23 19.60
CA VAL A 25 -19.87 32.10 18.92
C VAL A 25 -20.50 31.85 17.54
N ALA A 26 -21.83 31.90 17.42
CA ALA A 26 -22.49 31.72 16.14
C ALA A 26 -22.18 32.84 15.13
N THR A 27 -22.11 34.09 15.60
CA THR A 27 -21.74 35.23 14.76
C THR A 27 -20.26 35.21 14.39
N ALA A 28 -19.37 34.88 15.33
CA ALA A 28 -17.94 34.70 15.06
C ALA A 28 -17.68 33.56 14.07
N LYS A 29 -18.42 32.44 14.16
CA LYS A 29 -18.33 31.36 13.16
C LYS A 29 -18.75 31.83 11.77
N LYS A 30 -19.89 32.53 11.66
CA LYS A 30 -20.34 33.09 10.39
C LYS A 30 -19.37 34.11 9.81
N GLN A 31 -18.79 34.96 10.66
CA GLN A 31 -17.77 35.93 10.22
C GLN A 31 -16.53 35.20 9.71
N LYS A 32 -16.05 34.19 10.43
CA LYS A 32 -14.94 33.35 9.99
C LYS A 32 -15.22 32.65 8.66
N GLU A 33 -16.39 32.05 8.49
CA GLU A 33 -16.77 31.41 7.22
C GLU A 33 -16.79 32.40 6.05
N VAL A 34 -17.24 33.64 6.29
CA VAL A 34 -17.22 34.71 5.28
C VAL A 34 -15.81 35.19 4.98
N GLU A 35 -14.98 35.35 6.02
CA GLU A 35 -13.56 35.70 5.86
C GLU A 35 -12.84 34.58 5.11
N ASP A 36 -12.95 33.33 5.56
CA ASP A 36 -12.35 32.17 4.90
C ASP A 36 -12.79 32.09 3.44
N ALA A 37 -14.08 32.29 3.14
CA ALA A 37 -14.60 32.33 1.77
C ALA A 37 -14.00 33.47 0.93
N LEU A 38 -13.79 34.65 1.51
CA LEU A 38 -13.13 35.77 0.84
C LEU A 38 -11.66 35.47 0.51
N TRP A 39 -11.03 34.57 1.27
CA TRP A 39 -9.64 34.16 1.10
C TRP A 39 -9.49 32.79 0.41
N VAL A 40 -10.54 32.24 -0.19
CA VAL A 40 -10.44 31.02 -1.01
C VAL A 40 -9.68 31.31 -2.30
N GLU A 41 -8.74 30.43 -2.64
CA GLU A 41 -7.97 30.47 -3.87
C GLU A 41 -8.76 29.84 -5.03
N ASP A 42 -9.22 30.65 -5.99
CA ASP A 42 -9.97 30.18 -7.16
C ASP A 42 -9.13 30.01 -8.45
N ASP A 43 -7.83 30.35 -8.41
CA ASP A 43 -6.97 30.19 -9.58
C ASP A 43 -6.76 28.70 -9.90
N LYS A 44 -7.31 28.27 -11.05
CA LYS A 44 -7.19 26.92 -11.61
C LYS A 44 -5.76 26.38 -11.59
N ASN A 45 -4.76 27.22 -11.85
CA ASN A 45 -3.36 26.79 -11.89
C ASN A 45 -2.79 26.55 -10.49
N VAL A 46 -3.20 27.37 -9.50
CA VAL A 46 -2.84 27.20 -8.09
C VAL A 46 -3.50 25.94 -7.54
N LEU A 47 -4.80 25.78 -7.75
CA LEU A 47 -5.56 24.59 -7.35
C LEU A 47 -4.98 23.31 -7.95
N LYS A 48 -4.61 23.32 -9.23
CA LYS A 48 -3.98 22.14 -9.87
C LYS A 48 -2.61 21.83 -9.28
N LYS A 49 -1.83 22.84 -8.88
CA LYS A 49 -0.54 22.63 -8.20
C LYS A 49 -0.74 22.04 -6.81
N GLU A 50 -1.73 22.52 -6.07
CA GLU A 50 -2.08 22.01 -4.75
C GLU A 50 -2.58 20.57 -4.82
N GLN A 51 -3.50 20.26 -5.74
CA GLN A 51 -3.95 18.89 -6.00
C GLN A 51 -2.79 17.95 -6.31
N ARG A 52 -1.87 18.35 -7.19
CA ARG A 52 -0.66 17.56 -7.49
C ARG A 52 0.25 17.37 -6.27
N LYS A 53 0.25 18.29 -5.30
CA LYS A 53 1.01 18.11 -4.05
C LYS A 53 0.29 17.13 -3.13
N VAL A 54 -1.02 17.35 -2.91
CA VAL A 54 -1.87 16.48 -2.08
C VAL A 54 -1.88 15.05 -2.60
N GLU A 55 -1.98 14.83 -3.92
CA GLU A 55 -1.93 13.49 -4.52
C GLU A 55 -0.57 12.80 -4.31
N ARG A 56 0.54 13.55 -4.42
CA ARG A 56 1.89 13.02 -4.15
C ARG A 56 2.07 12.65 -2.69
N GLU A 57 1.58 13.48 -1.77
CA GLU A 57 1.62 13.22 -0.34
C GLU A 57 0.71 12.05 0.04
N LYS A 58 -0.51 12.01 -0.49
CA LYS A 58 -1.45 10.90 -0.29
C LYS A 58 -0.85 9.58 -0.78
N LYS A 59 -0.28 9.55 -1.98
CA LYS A 59 0.38 8.35 -2.52
C LYS A 59 1.56 7.92 -1.65
N ARG A 60 2.34 8.87 -1.12
CA ARG A 60 3.45 8.57 -0.21
C ARG A 60 2.94 7.98 1.12
N LEU A 61 1.90 8.56 1.70
CA LEU A 61 1.30 8.06 2.95
C LEU A 61 0.69 6.68 2.75
N GLU A 62 -0.09 6.47 1.69
CA GLU A 62 -0.68 5.17 1.35
C GLU A 62 0.40 4.10 1.15
N GLN A 63 1.52 4.42 0.49
CA GLN A 63 2.64 3.49 0.36
C GLN A 63 3.29 3.15 1.72
N LEU A 64 3.41 4.14 2.61
CA LEU A 64 3.96 3.92 3.95
C LEU A 64 2.99 3.12 4.82
N GLU A 65 1.70 3.38 4.74
CA GLU A 65 0.64 2.65 5.43
C GLU A 65 0.58 1.21 4.93
N ARG A 66 0.54 0.99 3.61
CA ARG A 66 0.61 -0.35 3.02
C ARG A 66 1.86 -1.11 3.43
N LYS A 67 3.02 -0.44 3.51
CA LYS A 67 4.25 -1.06 4.00
C LYS A 67 4.17 -1.41 5.49
N LYS A 68 3.61 -0.53 6.32
CA LYS A 68 3.42 -0.78 7.75
C LYS A 68 2.45 -1.93 8.00
N GLU A 69 1.36 -2.00 7.24
CA GLU A 69 0.38 -3.09 7.31
C GLU A 69 1.00 -4.42 6.86
N ALA A 70 1.73 -4.43 5.74
CA ALA A 70 2.44 -5.62 5.28
C ALA A 70 3.50 -6.09 6.30
N GLN A 71 4.25 -5.15 6.89
CA GLN A 71 5.22 -5.46 7.95
C GLN A 71 4.52 -6.05 9.18
N ARG A 72 3.40 -5.46 9.59
CA ARG A 72 2.61 -5.95 10.72
C ARG A 72 2.13 -7.38 10.49
N LEU A 73 1.62 -7.69 9.30
CA LEU A 73 1.21 -9.07 8.95
C LEU A 73 2.39 -10.04 8.98
N LEU A 74 3.55 -9.62 8.46
CA LEU A 74 4.77 -10.44 8.53
C LEU A 74 5.20 -10.70 9.98
N ASP A 75 5.15 -9.68 10.84
CA ASP A 75 5.51 -9.82 12.26
C ASP A 75 4.52 -10.74 13.00
N GLU A 76 3.22 -10.65 12.69
CA GLU A 76 2.18 -11.54 13.23
C GLU A 76 2.42 -13.00 12.80
N GLU A 77 2.76 -13.24 11.53
CA GLU A 77 3.13 -14.56 11.01
C GLU A 77 4.43 -15.07 11.65
N GLN A 78 5.46 -14.23 11.76
CA GLN A 78 6.73 -14.59 12.39
C GLN A 78 6.56 -14.90 13.88
N ALA A 79 5.69 -14.20 14.60
CA ALA A 79 5.37 -14.52 15.98
C ALA A 79 4.69 -15.89 16.11
N SER A 80 3.72 -16.19 15.24
CA SER A 80 3.06 -17.51 15.16
C SER A 80 4.05 -18.62 14.81
N LEU A 81 4.91 -18.39 13.82
CA LEU A 81 5.94 -19.32 13.39
C LEU A 81 7.03 -19.51 14.45
N LYS A 82 7.44 -18.47 15.17
CA LYS A 82 8.42 -18.58 16.27
C LYS A 82 7.85 -19.39 17.43
N GLY A 83 6.57 -19.22 17.76
CA GLY A 83 5.87 -20.06 18.74
C GLY A 83 5.76 -21.52 18.28
N ARG A 84 5.44 -21.75 17.01
CA ARG A 84 5.40 -23.08 16.40
C ARG A 84 6.79 -23.73 16.31
N ALA A 85 7.81 -22.98 15.94
CA ALA A 85 9.20 -23.42 15.83
C ALA A 85 9.77 -23.76 17.21
N ALA A 86 9.47 -22.96 18.25
CA ALA A 86 9.84 -23.29 19.63
C ALA A 86 9.13 -24.56 20.11
N LYS A 87 7.85 -24.74 19.78
CA LYS A 87 7.10 -25.97 20.09
C LYS A 87 7.61 -27.18 19.32
N GLN A 88 7.98 -27.02 18.06
CA GLN A 88 8.59 -28.06 17.22
C GLN A 88 10.01 -28.40 17.68
N ALA A 89 10.79 -27.40 18.10
CA ALA A 89 12.12 -27.61 18.68
C ALA A 89 12.04 -28.31 20.05
N ALA A 90 11.07 -27.97 20.88
CA ALA A 90 10.79 -28.66 22.14
C ALA A 90 10.29 -30.09 21.91
N ALA A 91 9.43 -30.32 20.92
CA ALA A 91 8.97 -31.66 20.53
C ALA A 91 10.12 -32.50 19.92
N ALA A 92 11.00 -31.89 19.12
CA ALA A 92 12.19 -32.54 18.57
C ALA A 92 13.23 -32.84 19.66
N ALA A 93 13.41 -31.96 20.65
CA ALA A 93 14.27 -32.19 21.81
C ALA A 93 13.70 -33.28 22.73
N ALA A 94 12.39 -33.33 22.94
CA ALA A 94 11.71 -34.39 23.68
C ALA A 94 11.79 -35.75 22.93
N ALA A 95 11.65 -35.76 21.60
CA ALA A 95 11.87 -36.96 20.78
C ALA A 95 13.33 -37.43 20.80
N ALA A 96 14.29 -36.50 20.81
CA ALA A 96 15.71 -36.80 20.96
C ALA A 96 16.04 -37.38 22.35
N ALA A 97 15.37 -36.91 23.42
CA ALA A 97 15.48 -37.48 24.76
C ALA A 97 14.81 -38.86 24.90
N ALA A 98 13.82 -39.17 24.05
CA ALA A 98 13.15 -40.47 23.97
C ALA A 98 13.87 -41.48 23.04
N GLY A 99 15.10 -41.19 22.59
CA GLY A 99 15.92 -42.11 21.78
C GLY A 99 15.62 -42.13 20.27
N GLY A 100 14.75 -41.24 19.78
CA GLY A 100 14.48 -41.07 18.35
C GLY A 100 15.12 -39.79 17.80
N GLY A 101 16.28 -39.91 17.16
CA GLY A 101 17.00 -38.79 16.52
C GLY A 101 16.23 -38.16 15.35
N GLY A 102 15.28 -37.26 15.65
CA GLY A 102 14.41 -36.57 14.70
C GLY A 102 14.99 -35.32 14.03
N GLY A 103 16.31 -35.21 13.92
CA GLY A 103 17.00 -34.26 13.03
C GLY A 103 17.58 -35.04 11.85
N GLY A 104 16.70 -35.55 10.98
CA GLY A 104 16.97 -36.61 10.03
C GLY A 104 18.11 -36.30 9.07
N LYS A 105 19.21 -37.04 9.21
CA LYS A 105 20.13 -37.26 8.09
C LYS A 105 19.33 -38.07 7.07
N VAL A 106 18.82 -37.40 6.03
CA VAL A 106 18.13 -38.10 4.95
C VAL A 106 19.18 -38.98 4.27
N THR A 107 18.95 -40.29 4.26
CA THR A 107 19.89 -41.20 3.62
C THR A 107 19.84 -41.00 2.11
N ARG A 108 20.97 -41.19 1.42
CA ARG A 108 21.05 -41.04 -0.05
C ARG A 108 19.98 -41.84 -0.80
N ALA A 109 19.55 -42.97 -0.23
CA ALA A 109 18.44 -43.78 -0.75
C ALA A 109 17.08 -43.04 -0.70
N GLN A 110 16.75 -42.39 0.42
CA GLN A 110 15.52 -41.62 0.57
C GLN A 110 15.48 -40.39 -0.34
N ILE A 111 16.62 -39.73 -0.55
CA ILE A 111 16.74 -38.62 -1.51
C ILE A 111 16.49 -39.13 -2.94
N GLY A 112 17.06 -40.28 -3.30
CA GLY A 112 16.87 -40.89 -4.62
C GLY A 112 15.41 -41.29 -4.87
N GLU A 113 14.74 -41.85 -3.86
CA GLU A 113 13.33 -42.24 -3.94
C GLU A 113 12.41 -41.02 -4.05
N ALA A 114 12.68 -39.94 -3.31
CA ALA A 114 11.91 -38.70 -3.39
C ALA A 114 12.05 -38.03 -4.78
N LEU A 115 13.26 -38.00 -5.34
CA LEU A 115 13.52 -37.45 -6.69
C LEU A 115 12.83 -38.28 -7.78
N LYS A 116 12.84 -39.61 -7.64
CA LYS A 116 12.19 -40.51 -8.59
C LYS A 116 10.67 -40.34 -8.53
N ARG A 117 10.11 -40.23 -7.32
CA ARG A 117 8.69 -39.95 -7.12
C ARG A 117 8.27 -38.59 -7.71
N GLU A 118 9.06 -37.55 -7.53
CA GLU A 118 8.79 -36.23 -8.12
C GLU A 118 8.84 -36.26 -9.65
N GLN A 119 9.77 -37.02 -10.24
CA GLN A 119 9.79 -37.25 -11.69
C GLN A 119 8.55 -38.01 -12.16
N GLU A 120 8.17 -39.08 -11.47
CA GLU A 120 6.99 -39.88 -11.79
C GLU A 120 5.69 -39.08 -11.64
N GLU A 121 5.59 -38.17 -10.68
CA GLU A 121 4.46 -37.25 -10.51
C GLU A 121 4.42 -36.18 -11.62
N ARG A 122 5.58 -35.71 -12.11
CA ARG A 122 5.66 -34.81 -13.27
C ARG A 122 5.33 -35.51 -14.58
N THR A 123 5.65 -36.79 -14.74
CA THR A 123 5.32 -37.55 -15.96
C THR A 123 3.88 -38.04 -15.93
N ASN A 124 3.41 -38.63 -14.82
CA ASN A 124 2.04 -39.13 -14.70
C ASN A 124 1.00 -38.00 -14.60
N GLY A 125 1.39 -36.82 -14.12
CA GLY A 125 0.55 -35.61 -14.15
C GLY A 125 0.40 -34.99 -15.55
N SER A 126 1.10 -35.51 -16.57
CA SER A 126 1.05 -35.02 -17.95
C SER A 126 0.15 -35.85 -18.89
N ASP A 127 -0.35 -37.00 -18.43
CA ASP A 127 -1.16 -37.94 -19.24
C ASP A 127 -2.64 -37.98 -18.83
N GLY A 128 -3.14 -36.96 -18.11
CA GLY A 128 -4.56 -36.77 -17.82
C GLY A 128 -5.18 -35.75 -18.78
N GLU A 129 -6.06 -36.24 -19.67
CA GLU A 129 -6.72 -35.50 -20.74
C GLU A 129 -7.30 -34.13 -20.32
N GLY A 130 -6.89 -33.06 -21.03
CA GLY A 130 -7.66 -31.82 -21.13
C GLY A 130 -6.89 -30.50 -21.07
N GLY A 131 -6.22 -30.12 -22.15
CA GLY A 131 -6.11 -28.71 -22.55
C GLY A 131 -4.84 -27.94 -22.17
N VAL A 132 -3.96 -27.79 -23.17
CA VAL A 132 -3.15 -26.60 -23.50
C VAL A 132 -2.28 -25.98 -22.38
N ALA A 133 -0.99 -26.35 -22.43
CA ALA A 133 0.15 -25.42 -22.34
C ALA A 133 0.08 -24.32 -21.27
N GLY A 134 0.19 -24.71 -20.01
CA GLY A 134 0.61 -23.86 -18.91
C GLY A 134 2.04 -24.18 -18.45
N LYS A 135 3.01 -24.30 -19.37
CA LYS A 135 4.41 -24.08 -18.96
C LYS A 135 4.40 -22.68 -18.36
N ALA A 136 4.56 -22.57 -17.05
CA ALA A 136 4.75 -21.29 -16.40
C ALA A 136 5.88 -20.60 -17.17
N VAL A 137 5.52 -19.62 -18.00
CA VAL A 137 6.46 -18.80 -18.74
C VAL A 137 7.26 -18.11 -17.66
N THR A 138 8.40 -18.68 -17.34
CA THR A 138 9.34 -18.06 -16.42
C THR A 138 9.69 -16.70 -17.03
N GLN A 139 9.94 -15.69 -16.22
CA GLN A 139 10.28 -14.34 -16.70
C GLN A 139 11.48 -14.32 -17.67
N ALA A 140 12.23 -15.44 -17.77
CA ALA A 140 13.28 -15.67 -18.76
C ALA A 140 12.79 -16.01 -20.18
N ASP A 141 11.57 -16.55 -20.34
CA ASP A 141 10.95 -16.87 -21.64
C ASP A 141 10.13 -15.69 -22.21
N GLN A 142 9.84 -14.65 -21.42
CA GLN A 142 9.24 -13.42 -21.93
C GLN A 142 10.31 -12.54 -22.58
N PRO A 143 10.14 -12.10 -23.84
CA PRO A 143 11.04 -11.14 -24.45
C PRO A 143 11.07 -9.87 -23.60
N LEU A 144 12.27 -9.34 -23.35
CA LEU A 144 12.45 -8.10 -22.62
C LEU A 144 11.75 -6.97 -23.37
N GLU A 145 10.78 -6.33 -22.73
CA GLU A 145 10.17 -5.11 -23.26
C GLU A 145 11.24 -4.01 -23.34
N GLU A 146 11.55 -3.56 -24.55
CA GLU A 146 12.57 -2.55 -24.77
C GLU A 146 12.17 -1.20 -24.17
N ASN A 147 13.15 -0.47 -23.66
CA ASN A 147 12.91 0.85 -23.10
C ASN A 147 12.54 1.82 -24.22
N ILE A 148 11.30 2.30 -24.22
CA ILE A 148 10.74 3.24 -25.19
C ILE A 148 11.61 4.51 -25.33
N ASN A 149 12.28 4.94 -24.26
CA ASN A 149 13.19 6.11 -24.28
C ASN A 149 14.56 5.82 -24.89
N ARG A 150 14.86 4.56 -25.25
CA ARG A 150 16.08 4.13 -25.95
C ARG A 150 15.82 3.63 -27.36
N LEU A 151 14.57 3.56 -27.80
CA LEU A 151 14.25 3.32 -29.20
C LEU A 151 14.89 4.46 -29.99
N VAL A 152 15.98 4.14 -30.68
CA VAL A 152 16.50 5.00 -31.75
C VAL A 152 15.31 5.25 -32.66
N ALA A 153 15.03 6.52 -32.96
CA ALA A 153 13.95 6.89 -33.87
C ALA A 153 14.01 5.94 -35.07
N ALA A 154 12.89 5.26 -35.35
CA ALA A 154 12.80 4.18 -36.31
C ALA A 154 13.63 4.50 -37.57
N ASP A 155 14.26 3.50 -38.18
CA ASP A 155 15.19 3.66 -39.32
C ASP A 155 14.58 4.41 -40.54
N ASP A 156 13.27 4.66 -40.52
CA ASP A 156 12.49 5.39 -41.51
C ASP A 156 12.24 6.87 -41.13
N ALA A 157 12.73 7.34 -39.98
CA ALA A 157 12.55 8.71 -39.48
C ALA A 157 13.66 9.62 -40.01
N VAL A 158 13.30 10.50 -40.96
CA VAL A 158 14.23 11.50 -41.51
C VAL A 158 14.34 12.69 -40.54
N GLU A 159 15.43 12.76 -39.78
CA GLU A 159 15.76 13.91 -38.95
C GLU A 159 16.32 15.07 -39.80
N ALA A 160 15.44 15.99 -40.19
CA ALA A 160 15.87 17.22 -40.87
C ALA A 160 16.48 18.22 -39.87
N ARG A 161 17.74 18.61 -40.09
CA ARG A 161 18.46 19.62 -39.26
C ARG A 161 18.52 21.00 -39.91
N SER A 162 18.05 21.12 -41.15
CA SER A 162 17.90 22.37 -41.87
C SER A 162 16.55 22.45 -42.59
N VAL A 163 16.15 23.67 -42.97
CA VAL A 163 14.89 23.91 -43.69
C VAL A 163 14.92 23.23 -45.07
N ASP A 164 16.08 23.24 -45.73
CA ASP A 164 16.27 22.61 -47.03
C ASP A 164 16.16 21.08 -46.93
N ASP A 165 16.71 20.48 -45.86
CA ASP A 165 16.57 19.03 -45.59
C ASP A 165 15.11 18.65 -45.32
N ALA A 166 14.35 19.51 -44.63
CA ALA A 166 12.93 19.27 -44.34
C ALA A 166 12.07 19.32 -45.60
N ILE A 167 12.41 20.19 -46.55
CA ILE A 167 11.71 20.30 -47.85
C ILE A 167 12.04 19.09 -48.73
N ALA A 168 13.28 18.58 -48.69
CA ALA A 168 13.69 17.41 -49.46
C ALA A 168 13.08 16.08 -48.97
N ALA A 169 12.64 16.02 -47.70
CA ALA A 169 12.07 14.84 -47.06
C ALA A 169 10.54 14.72 -47.19
N LEU A 170 9.85 15.73 -47.76
CA LEU A 170 8.41 15.75 -48.02
C LEU A 170 8.07 15.03 -49.35
#